data_AF-Q8T622-F1
#
_entry.id   AF-Q8T622-F1
#
_cell.length_a   1.000
_cell.length_b   1.000
_cell.length_c   1.000
_cell.angle_alpha   90.00
_cell.angle_beta   90.00
_cell.angle_gamma   90.00
#
_symmetry.space_group_name_H-M   'P 1'
#
loop_
_entity.id
_entity.type
_entity.pdbx_description
1 polymer ?
#
loop_
_entity_poly.entity_id
_entity_poly.type
_entity_poly.pdbx_seq_one_letter_code
_entity_poly.pdbx_strand_id
1 'polypeptide(L)'
;LKLLPLFTSCLLKHNVVKKDALHDLKVYNLIKLLSMPIISSLLFVYPVMYLIYMKGRHNEIDYMDVDDENFLPRAIPTSAEKIYSSGIYLLDCSTHLYLYFGYHCDQDFTADIIGDMPTEQNCYQLIILDNSTNAKKLQRIIANITRIHHFNNYVPLVVVPPKSSLEEHFISLCVEDKVEKEYSYVNFLCFIHKLVHKKIEES
;
A
#
# COMPACT_ATOMS: atom_id res chain seq x y z
N LEU A 1 -8.07 12.86 -17.98
CA LEU A 1 -8.17 11.39 -17.76
C LEU A 1 -6.81 10.71 -17.53
N LYS A 2 -5.82 11.37 -16.89
CA LYS A 2 -4.45 10.84 -16.79
C LYS A 2 -4.33 9.55 -15.98
N LEU A 3 -5.14 9.39 -14.93
CA LEU A 3 -5.13 8.21 -14.05
C LEU A 3 -6.04 7.08 -14.52
N LEU A 4 -6.87 7.30 -15.53
CA LEU A 4 -7.83 6.28 -16.00
C LEU A 4 -7.12 4.98 -16.42
N PRO A 5 -6.04 5.01 -17.24
CA PRO A 5 -5.35 3.78 -17.61
C PRO A 5 -4.73 3.04 -16.42
N LEU A 6 -4.30 3.76 -15.38
CA LEU A 6 -3.74 3.17 -14.16
C LEU A 6 -4.82 2.38 -13.43
N PHE A 7 -5.94 3.03 -13.08
CA PHE A 7 -7.04 2.35 -12.40
C PHE A 7 -7.63 1.21 -13.23
N THR A 8 -7.73 1.35 -14.57
CA THR A 8 -8.16 0.24 -15.43
C THR A 8 -7.19 -0.93 -15.36
N SER A 9 -5.88 -0.69 -15.45
CA SER A 9 -4.87 -1.75 -15.34
C SER A 9 -4.95 -2.47 -14.00
N CYS A 10 -5.14 -1.75 -12.90
CA CYS A 10 -5.24 -2.33 -11.57
C CYS A 10 -6.55 -3.12 -11.39
N LEU A 11 -7.67 -2.61 -11.90
CA LEU A 11 -8.96 -3.29 -11.83
C LEU A 11 -8.95 -4.63 -12.59
N LEU A 12 -8.25 -4.72 -13.73
CA LEU A 12 -8.08 -5.96 -14.49
C LEU A 12 -7.31 -7.04 -13.68
N LYS A 13 -6.36 -6.62 -12.83
CA LYS A 13 -5.61 -7.52 -11.94
C LYS A 13 -6.39 -7.87 -10.67
N HIS A 14 -7.38 -7.05 -10.29
CA HIS A 14 -8.12 -7.20 -9.06
C HIS A 14 -8.99 -8.47 -9.05
N ASN A 15 -9.19 -9.08 -7.87
CA ASN A 15 -9.97 -10.31 -7.69
C ASN A 15 -11.45 -10.19 -8.13
N VAL A 16 -11.93 -8.96 -8.35
CA VAL A 16 -13.26 -8.68 -8.91
C VAL A 16 -13.35 -9.12 -10.37
N VAL A 17 -12.30 -8.89 -11.17
CA VAL A 17 -12.29 -9.16 -12.62
C VAL A 17 -11.45 -10.39 -12.97
N LYS A 18 -10.42 -10.69 -12.18
CA LYS A 18 -9.49 -11.81 -12.42
C LYS A 18 -10.23 -13.12 -12.67
N LYS A 19 -9.91 -13.79 -13.78
CA LYS A 19 -10.60 -15.03 -14.21
C LYS A 19 -10.43 -16.16 -13.21
N ASP A 20 -9.20 -16.36 -12.72
CA ASP A 20 -8.82 -17.49 -11.88
C ASP A 20 -9.10 -17.30 -10.37
N ALA A 21 -9.85 -16.26 -9.98
CA ALA A 21 -10.23 -16.05 -8.59
C ALA A 21 -11.38 -16.99 -8.17
N LEU A 22 -11.31 -17.51 -6.93
CA LEU A 22 -12.38 -18.28 -6.30
C LEU A 22 -13.71 -17.52 -6.38
N HIS A 23 -14.80 -18.23 -6.72
CA HIS A 23 -16.10 -17.61 -6.96
C HIS A 23 -16.61 -16.81 -5.75
N ASP A 24 -16.54 -17.38 -4.55
CA ASP A 24 -16.98 -16.71 -3.33
C ASP A 24 -16.14 -15.46 -3.03
N LEU A 25 -14.82 -15.55 -3.23
CA LEU A 25 -13.92 -14.41 -3.06
C LEU A 25 -14.23 -13.30 -4.06
N LYS A 26 -14.55 -13.65 -5.30
CA LYS A 26 -14.94 -12.70 -6.34
C LYS A 26 -16.24 -11.97 -5.98
N VAL A 27 -17.25 -12.71 -5.56
CA VAL A 27 -18.55 -12.15 -5.11
C VAL A 27 -18.34 -11.23 -3.90
N TYR A 28 -17.57 -11.68 -2.90
CA TYR A 28 -17.22 -10.87 -1.73
C TYR A 28 -16.56 -9.53 -2.15
N ASN A 29 -15.52 -9.58 -2.97
CA ASN A 29 -14.81 -8.38 -3.40
C ASN A 29 -15.71 -7.45 -4.24
N LEU A 30 -16.61 -8.01 -5.05
CA LEU A 30 -17.56 -7.22 -5.85
C LEU A 30 -18.57 -6.49 -4.94
N ILE A 31 -19.20 -7.20 -4.00
CA ILE A 31 -20.13 -6.59 -3.04
C ILE A 31 -19.40 -5.51 -2.23
N LYS A 32 -18.17 -5.80 -1.79
CA LYS A 32 -17.35 -4.84 -1.04
C LYS A 32 -17.05 -3.58 -1.85
N LEU A 33 -16.56 -3.74 -3.09
CA LEU A 33 -16.25 -2.62 -3.97
C LEU A 33 -17.48 -1.75 -4.27
N LEU A 34 -18.65 -2.37 -4.50
CA LEU A 34 -19.90 -1.66 -4.80
C LEU A 34 -20.55 -0.99 -3.59
N SER A 35 -20.23 -1.43 -2.37
CA SER A 35 -20.77 -0.85 -1.12
C SER A 35 -19.88 0.21 -0.49
N MET A 36 -18.62 0.32 -0.91
CA MET A 36 -17.65 1.28 -0.39
C MET A 36 -17.93 2.72 -0.88
N PRO A 37 -17.67 3.75 -0.05
CA PRO A 37 -17.56 5.13 -0.51
C PRO A 37 -16.50 5.27 -1.61
N ILE A 38 -16.61 6.32 -2.44
CA ILE A 38 -15.74 6.51 -3.61
C ILE A 38 -14.24 6.53 -3.28
N ILE A 39 -13.83 7.15 -2.18
CA ILE A 39 -12.40 7.21 -1.80
C ILE A 39 -11.90 5.81 -1.42
N SER A 40 -12.66 5.10 -0.59
CA SER A 40 -12.35 3.74 -0.17
C SER A 40 -12.32 2.76 -1.35
N SER A 41 -13.26 2.88 -2.31
CA SER A 41 -13.26 2.01 -3.49
C SER A 41 -12.08 2.27 -4.42
N LEU A 42 -11.61 3.52 -4.53
CA LEU A 42 -10.37 3.83 -5.26
C LEU A 42 -9.15 3.21 -4.58
N LEU A 43 -9.03 3.31 -3.25
CA LEU A 43 -7.95 2.71 -2.46
C LEU A 43 -7.99 1.17 -2.48
N PHE A 44 -9.18 0.60 -2.58
CA PHE A 44 -9.38 -0.84 -2.71
C PHE A 44 -8.88 -1.37 -4.07
N VAL A 45 -9.01 -0.58 -5.14
CA VAL A 45 -8.50 -0.94 -6.48
C VAL A 45 -7.02 -0.59 -6.65
N TYR A 46 -6.59 0.56 -6.14
CA TYR A 46 -5.21 1.04 -6.19
C TYR A 46 -4.77 1.41 -4.76
N PRO A 47 -4.12 0.47 -4.05
CA PRO A 47 -3.56 0.75 -2.75
C PRO A 47 -2.54 1.88 -2.81
N VAL A 48 -2.48 2.70 -1.76
CA VAL A 48 -1.54 3.81 -1.66
C VAL A 48 -0.41 3.46 -0.70
N MET A 49 0.83 3.55 -1.17
CA MET A 49 2.02 3.25 -0.39
C MET A 49 2.72 4.54 0.04
N TYR A 50 3.18 4.55 1.28
CA TYR A 50 3.97 5.61 1.89
C TYR A 50 5.29 5.04 2.39
N LEU A 51 6.37 5.77 2.14
CA LEU A 51 7.62 5.53 2.85
C LEU A 51 7.57 6.25 4.20
N ILE A 52 7.72 5.49 5.28
CA ILE A 52 7.78 6.06 6.64
C ILE A 52 9.22 6.40 7.00
N TYR A 53 10.12 5.44 6.82
CA TYR A 53 11.52 5.60 7.21
C TYR A 53 12.43 4.78 6.30
N MET A 54 13.65 5.26 6.05
CA MET A 54 14.70 4.49 5.40
C MET A 54 16.03 4.81 6.03
N LYS A 55 16.77 3.75 6.38
CA LYS A 55 18.09 3.87 6.98
C LYS A 55 19.06 4.62 6.06
N GLY A 56 19.83 5.55 6.63
CA GLY A 56 20.92 6.24 5.92
C GLY A 56 20.49 7.43 5.06
N ARG A 57 19.25 7.91 5.18
CA ARG A 57 18.80 9.17 4.58
C ARG A 57 17.87 9.92 5.51
N HIS A 58 17.68 11.21 5.24
CA HIS A 58 16.63 11.99 5.87
C HIS A 58 15.28 11.62 5.25
N ASN A 59 14.28 11.43 6.11
CA ASN A 59 12.92 11.03 5.76
C ASN A 59 11.95 12.17 6.11
N GLU A 60 10.78 12.18 5.48
CA GLU A 60 9.79 13.24 5.72
C GLU A 60 9.33 13.27 7.19
N ILE A 61 9.29 12.11 7.86
CA ILE A 61 8.96 11.99 9.29
C ILE A 61 9.97 12.70 10.20
N ASP A 62 11.22 12.87 9.77
CA ASP A 62 12.26 13.53 10.58
C ASP A 62 11.95 15.02 10.76
N TYR A 63 11.35 15.64 9.74
CA TYR A 63 10.98 17.06 9.71
C TYR A 63 9.52 17.35 10.14
N MET A 64 8.74 16.29 10.34
CA MET A 64 7.35 16.38 10.79
C MET A 64 7.27 16.82 12.26
N ASP A 65 6.28 17.66 12.58
CA ASP A 65 5.85 17.93 13.96
C ASP A 65 4.78 16.90 14.40
N VAL A 66 4.85 16.46 15.65
CA VAL A 66 3.91 15.47 16.23
C VAL A 66 2.47 16.00 16.18
N ASP A 67 2.30 17.31 16.32
CA ASP A 67 0.98 17.95 16.37
C ASP A 67 0.44 18.33 14.98
N ASP A 68 1.15 18.01 13.88
CA ASP A 68 0.67 18.34 12.53
C ASP A 68 -0.53 17.47 12.10
N GLU A 69 -1.73 18.06 12.15
CA GLU A 69 -3.02 17.43 11.80
C GLU A 69 -3.18 17.11 10.30
N ASN A 70 -2.32 17.67 9.45
CA ASN A 70 -2.48 17.62 8.00
C ASN A 70 -1.27 17.00 7.29
N PHE A 71 -0.21 16.67 8.02
CA PHE A 71 0.94 15.99 7.46
C PHE A 71 0.58 14.59 6.97
N LEU A 72 0.89 14.32 5.71
CA LEU A 72 0.91 13.00 5.09
C LEU A 72 2.21 12.87 4.30
N PRO A 73 2.97 11.77 4.46
CA PRO A 73 4.12 11.51 3.61
C PRO A 73 3.72 11.47 2.14
N ARG A 74 4.65 11.78 1.25
CA ARG A 74 4.40 11.65 -0.18
C ARG A 74 4.12 10.19 -0.55
N ALA A 75 2.98 9.97 -1.21
CA ALA A 75 2.66 8.67 -1.78
C ALA A 75 3.69 8.26 -2.85
N ILE A 76 4.11 7.00 -2.80
CA ILE A 76 5.01 6.38 -3.78
C ILE A 76 4.24 5.38 -4.65
N PRO A 77 4.72 5.10 -5.88
CA PRO A 77 4.15 4.05 -6.74
C PRO A 77 4.08 2.71 -6.02
N THR A 78 2.97 1.98 -6.21
CA THR A 78 2.71 0.71 -5.54
C THR A 78 3.33 -0.42 -6.36
N SER A 79 4.67 -0.45 -6.33
CA SER A 79 5.55 -1.34 -7.08
C SER A 79 6.68 -1.85 -6.19
N ALA A 80 7.03 -3.12 -6.35
CA ALA A 80 8.15 -3.77 -5.68
C ALA A 80 9.49 -3.09 -5.97
N GLU A 81 9.64 -2.41 -7.11
CA GLU A 81 10.84 -1.62 -7.42
C GLU A 81 11.06 -0.44 -6.45
N LYS A 82 10.02 0.00 -5.73
CA LYS A 82 10.09 1.08 -4.73
C LYS A 82 10.32 0.56 -3.31
N ILE A 83 10.27 -0.74 -3.11
CA ILE A 83 10.47 -1.39 -1.82
C ILE A 83 11.94 -1.78 -1.70
N TYR A 84 12.64 -1.10 -0.80
CA TYR A 84 14.04 -1.36 -0.46
C TYR A 84 14.10 -2.10 0.87
N SER A 85 15.07 -3.01 1.01
CA SER A 85 15.24 -3.78 2.25
C SER A 85 15.56 -2.91 3.47
N SER A 86 16.06 -1.69 3.30
CA SER A 86 16.37 -0.78 4.41
C SER A 86 15.22 0.19 4.76
N GLY A 87 14.06 0.04 4.12
CA GLY A 87 12.89 0.89 4.32
C GLY A 87 11.82 0.29 5.22
N ILE A 88 10.98 1.17 5.76
CA ILE A 88 9.74 0.88 6.47
C ILE A 88 8.63 1.60 5.72
N TYR A 89 7.57 0.87 5.40
CA TYR A 89 6.53 1.30 4.48
C TYR A 89 5.15 1.13 5.11
N LEU A 90 4.25 2.06 4.84
CA LEU A 90 2.84 1.97 5.20
C LEU A 90 2.00 1.89 3.94
N LEU A 91 1.23 0.81 3.78
CA LEU A 91 0.36 0.59 2.63
C LEU A 91 -1.10 0.65 3.08
N ASP A 92 -1.89 1.51 2.44
CA ASP A 92 -3.33 1.62 2.65
C ASP A 92 -4.09 0.90 1.52
N CYS A 93 -4.80 -0.16 1.87
CA CYS A 93 -5.63 -0.96 0.96
C CYS A 93 -7.14 -0.78 1.21
N SER A 94 -7.55 0.31 1.86
CA SER A 94 -8.91 0.59 2.37
C SER A 94 -9.47 -0.36 3.43
N THR A 95 -9.11 -1.65 3.41
CA THR A 95 -9.61 -2.65 4.34
C THR A 95 -8.65 -2.89 5.51
N HIS A 96 -7.36 -2.70 5.25
CA HIS A 96 -6.27 -2.86 6.21
C HIS A 96 -5.18 -1.84 5.86
N LEU A 97 -4.47 -1.40 6.89
CA LEU A 97 -3.19 -0.73 6.77
C LEU A 97 -2.10 -1.77 7.02
N TYR A 98 -1.11 -1.88 6.12
CA TYR A 98 0.02 -2.77 6.31
C TYR A 98 1.28 -1.94 6.60
N LEU A 99 1.88 -2.16 7.76
CA LEU A 99 3.16 -1.57 8.15
C LEU A 99 4.26 -2.60 7.91
N TYR A 100 4.96 -2.47 6.78
CA TYR A 100 6.00 -3.37 6.34
C TYR A 100 7.39 -2.92 6.79
N PHE A 101 8.18 -3.87 7.25
CA PHE A 101 9.55 -3.69 7.71
C PHE A 101 10.50 -4.46 6.80
N GLY A 102 11.38 -3.74 6.10
CA GLY A 102 12.41 -4.34 5.26
C GLY A 102 13.44 -5.13 6.08
N TYR A 103 14.04 -6.16 5.47
CA TYR A 103 14.98 -7.05 6.14
C TYR A 103 16.21 -6.36 6.77
N HIS A 104 16.63 -5.22 6.23
CA HIS A 104 17.75 -4.40 6.70
C HIS A 104 17.28 -3.02 7.21
N CYS A 105 16.03 -2.90 7.66
CA CYS A 105 15.52 -1.66 8.23
C CYS A 105 16.29 -1.29 9.50
N ASP A 106 16.13 -0.04 9.93
CA ASP A 106 16.82 0.47 11.10
C ASP A 106 16.23 -0.12 12.38
N GLN A 107 17.07 -0.83 13.15
CA GLN A 107 16.66 -1.52 14.37
C GLN A 107 16.31 -0.52 15.48
N ASP A 108 17.04 0.59 15.58
CA ASP A 108 16.81 1.59 16.63
C ASP A 108 15.47 2.29 16.37
N PHE A 109 15.22 2.69 15.13
CA PHE A 109 13.92 3.26 14.75
C PHE A 109 12.78 2.25 14.94
N THR A 110 12.99 0.98 14.57
CA THR A 110 11.96 -0.07 14.71
C THR A 110 11.61 -0.32 16.17
N ALA A 111 12.63 -0.47 17.04
CA ALA A 111 12.43 -0.62 18.47
C ALA A 111 11.75 0.62 19.08
N ASP A 112 12.06 1.81 18.59
CA ASP A 112 11.44 3.06 19.04
C ASP A 112 9.94 3.12 18.69
N ILE A 113 9.50 2.55 17.56
CA ILE A 113 8.10 2.58 17.13
C ILE A 113 7.25 1.40 17.62
N ILE A 114 7.78 0.18 17.65
CA ILE A 114 7.03 -1.04 17.97
C ILE A 114 7.69 -1.93 19.03
N GLY A 115 8.82 -1.52 19.59
CA GLY A 115 9.49 -2.19 20.72
C GLY A 115 10.49 -3.28 20.31
N ASP A 116 10.23 -4.02 19.24
CA ASP A 116 11.09 -5.10 18.78
C ASP A 116 11.02 -5.28 17.25
N MET A 117 12.03 -5.91 16.67
CA MET A 117 12.02 -6.28 15.26
C MET A 117 10.90 -7.30 14.98
N PRO A 118 10.06 -7.07 13.96
CA PRO A 118 8.96 -7.96 13.66
C PRO A 118 9.47 -9.22 12.98
N THR A 119 8.95 -10.35 13.43
CA THR A 119 9.16 -11.71 12.92
C THR A 119 7.79 -12.37 12.73
N GLU A 120 7.74 -13.49 12.01
CA GLU A 120 6.49 -14.23 11.81
C GLU A 120 5.85 -14.72 13.13
N GLN A 121 6.63 -14.82 14.22
CA GLN A 121 6.15 -15.28 15.52
C GLN A 121 5.55 -14.16 16.38
N ASN A 122 6.12 -12.96 16.35
CA ASN A 122 5.72 -11.85 17.22
C ASN A 122 4.85 -10.79 16.52
N CYS A 123 4.76 -10.77 15.18
CA CYS A 123 4.12 -9.68 14.42
C CYS A 123 2.67 -9.38 14.83
N TYR A 124 1.90 -10.39 15.26
CA TYR A 124 0.52 -10.22 15.70
C TYR A 124 0.37 -9.59 17.09
N GLN A 125 1.45 -9.52 17.87
CA GLN A 125 1.47 -8.98 19.23
C GLN A 125 2.06 -7.56 19.29
N LEU A 126 2.73 -7.13 18.23
CA LEU A 126 3.39 -5.83 18.17
C LEU A 126 2.36 -4.72 17.97
N ILE A 127 2.49 -3.68 18.78
CA ILE A 127 1.67 -2.47 18.73
C ILE A 127 2.58 -1.26 18.59
N ILE A 128 2.05 -0.17 18.05
CA ILE A 128 2.78 1.10 18.04
C ILE A 128 2.86 1.61 19.48
N LEU A 129 4.06 1.92 19.94
CA LEU A 129 4.31 2.43 21.28
C LEU A 129 3.81 3.88 21.42
N ASP A 130 3.51 4.31 22.65
CA ASP A 130 3.07 5.69 22.93
C ASP A 130 4.20 6.59 23.47
N ASN A 131 5.37 6.00 23.75
CA ASN A 131 6.38 6.62 24.59
C ASN A 131 7.39 7.46 23.81
N SER A 132 7.63 7.13 22.54
CA SER A 132 8.65 7.80 21.72
C SER A 132 8.06 8.85 20.79
N THR A 133 8.90 9.81 20.42
CA THR A 133 8.52 10.84 19.45
C THR A 133 8.23 10.24 18.09
N ASN A 134 9.01 9.27 17.62
CA ASN A 134 8.79 8.66 16.30
C ASN A 134 7.51 7.82 16.27
N ALA A 135 7.19 7.12 17.36
CA ALA A 135 5.95 6.36 17.44
C ALA A 135 4.74 7.30 17.42
N LYS A 136 4.76 8.42 18.16
CA LYS A 136 3.71 9.45 18.09
C LYS A 136 3.56 10.05 16.69
N LYS A 137 4.67 10.33 15.99
CA LYS A 137 4.63 10.79 14.59
C LYS A 137 3.99 9.75 13.67
N LEU A 138 4.33 8.46 13.81
CA LEU A 138 3.71 7.38 13.05
C LEU A 138 2.22 7.25 13.34
N GLN A 139 1.82 7.30 14.62
CA GLN A 139 0.41 7.30 15.03
C GLN A 139 -0.33 8.49 14.43
N ARG A 140 0.29 9.68 14.39
CA ARG A 140 -0.28 10.87 13.78
C ARG A 140 -0.48 10.69 12.28
N ILE A 141 0.50 10.13 11.56
CA ILE A 141 0.35 9.80 10.14
C ILE A 141 -0.84 8.84 9.93
N ILE A 142 -0.94 7.78 10.72
CA ILE A 142 -2.04 6.80 10.64
C ILE A 142 -3.39 7.47 10.96
N ALA A 143 -3.44 8.34 11.96
CA ALA A 143 -4.64 9.10 12.31
C ALA A 143 -5.06 10.04 11.17
N ASN A 144 -4.11 10.73 10.54
CA ASN A 144 -4.36 11.61 9.41
C ASN A 144 -4.87 10.82 8.19
N ILE A 145 -4.26 9.67 7.86
CA ILE A 145 -4.74 8.76 6.81
C ILE A 145 -6.17 8.32 7.14
N THR A 146 -6.42 7.85 8.35
CA THR A 146 -7.74 7.37 8.78
C THR A 146 -8.81 8.47 8.68
N ARG A 147 -8.46 9.69 9.05
CA ARG A 147 -9.34 10.86 8.93
C ARG A 147 -9.65 11.22 7.48
N ILE A 148 -8.62 11.28 6.62
CA ILE A 148 -8.74 11.78 5.24
C ILE A 148 -9.30 10.71 4.29
N HIS A 149 -8.84 9.46 4.40
CA HIS A 149 -9.18 8.37 3.49
C HIS A 149 -10.39 7.56 3.94
N HIS A 150 -10.58 7.41 5.25
CA HIS A 150 -11.57 6.49 5.82
C HIS A 150 -12.67 7.19 6.61
N PHE A 151 -12.71 8.52 6.64
CA PHE A 151 -13.71 9.31 7.37
C PHE A 151 -13.80 8.92 8.86
N ASN A 152 -12.64 8.67 9.50
CA ASN A 152 -12.51 8.19 10.88
C ASN A 152 -13.10 6.79 11.14
N ASN A 153 -13.40 6.01 10.11
CA ASN A 153 -13.73 4.60 10.29
C ASN A 153 -12.46 3.82 10.64
N TYR A 154 -12.60 2.88 11.58
CA TYR A 154 -11.49 2.03 11.99
C TYR A 154 -11.00 1.15 10.83
N VAL A 155 -9.70 1.18 10.59
CA VAL A 155 -8.99 0.30 9.66
C VAL A 155 -7.91 -0.46 10.43
N PRO A 156 -7.96 -1.81 10.46
CA PRO A 156 -6.95 -2.60 11.16
C PRO A 156 -5.54 -2.36 10.63
N LEU A 157 -4.58 -2.20 11.54
CA LEU A 157 -3.16 -2.16 11.22
C LEU A 157 -2.56 -3.56 11.34
N VAL A 158 -1.83 -3.99 10.31
CA VAL A 158 -1.13 -5.27 10.24
C VAL A 158 0.37 -5.00 10.14
N VAL A 159 1.14 -5.50 11.09
CA VAL A 159 2.61 -5.48 11.03
C VAL A 159 3.07 -6.59 10.11
N VAL A 160 3.86 -6.25 9.08
CA VAL A 160 4.36 -7.19 8.08
C VAL A 160 5.87 -7.40 8.29
N PRO A 161 6.28 -8.57 8.82
CA PRO A 161 7.69 -8.90 9.00
C PRO A 161 8.35 -9.30 7.66
N PRO A 162 9.67 -9.08 7.51
CA PRO A 162 10.40 -9.53 6.34
C PRO A 162 10.51 -11.06 6.32
N LYS A 163 10.67 -11.63 5.12
CA LYS A 163 10.78 -13.07 4.82
C LYS A 163 9.62 -13.90 5.38
N SER A 164 8.41 -13.38 5.29
CA SER A 164 7.19 -14.02 5.83
C SER A 164 6.10 -14.19 4.78
N SER A 165 5.12 -15.04 5.10
CA SER A 165 3.90 -15.17 4.30
C SER A 165 3.13 -13.84 4.14
N LEU A 166 3.20 -12.96 5.15
CA LEU A 166 2.61 -11.62 5.08
C LEU A 166 3.36 -10.70 4.11
N GLU A 167 4.68 -10.87 3.97
CA GLU A 167 5.47 -10.14 2.96
C GLU A 167 5.05 -10.57 1.55
N GLU A 168 4.87 -11.86 1.30
CA GLU A 168 4.38 -12.35 -0.01
C GLU A 168 3.03 -11.73 -0.36
N HIS A 169 2.12 -11.66 0.61
CA HIS A 169 0.83 -10.99 0.45
C HIS A 169 0.99 -9.49 0.21
N PHE A 170 1.86 -8.80 0.98
CA PHE A 170 2.16 -7.38 0.80
C PHE A 170 2.70 -7.08 -0.60
N ILE A 171 3.64 -7.88 -1.10
CA ILE A 171 4.18 -7.75 -2.45
C ILE A 171 3.09 -8.02 -3.51
N SER A 172 2.16 -8.95 -3.26
CA SER A 172 1.04 -9.19 -4.17
C SER A 172 0.11 -7.98 -4.37
N LEU A 173 0.12 -7.04 -3.42
CA LEU A 173 -0.63 -5.77 -3.47
C LEU A 173 0.10 -4.69 -4.29
N CYS A 174 1.30 -4.97 -4.82
CA CYS A 174 2.02 -4.10 -5.76
C CYS A 174 1.41 -4.14 -7.16
N VAL A 175 0.25 -3.49 -7.31
CA VAL A 175 -0.61 -3.56 -8.50
C VAL A 175 0.02 -3.00 -9.78
N GLU A 176 1.09 -2.22 -9.71
CA GLU A 176 1.79 -1.72 -10.89
C GLU A 176 2.68 -2.77 -11.57
N ASP A 177 3.10 -3.79 -10.82
CA ASP A 177 4.05 -4.79 -11.29
C ASP A 177 3.42 -5.81 -12.24
N LYS A 178 4.28 -6.56 -12.94
CA LYS A 178 3.84 -7.64 -13.80
C LYS A 178 3.34 -8.81 -12.95
N VAL A 179 2.18 -9.34 -13.31
CA VAL A 179 1.62 -10.59 -12.75
C VAL A 179 1.55 -11.60 -13.89
N GLU A 180 1.67 -12.91 -13.64
CA GLU A 180 1.87 -13.96 -14.66
C GLU A 180 1.10 -13.77 -15.99
N LYS A 181 -0.20 -13.46 -15.92
CA LYS A 181 -1.10 -13.31 -17.07
C LYS A 181 -1.46 -11.86 -17.42
N GLU A 182 -0.93 -10.88 -16.69
CA GLU A 182 -1.30 -9.46 -16.81
C GLU A 182 -0.05 -8.57 -16.99
N TYR A 183 -0.20 -7.48 -17.73
CA TYR A 183 0.92 -6.56 -17.99
C TYR A 183 1.31 -5.76 -16.73
N SER A 184 2.58 -5.40 -16.60
CA SER A 184 2.96 -4.26 -15.75
C SER A 184 2.33 -2.98 -16.29
N TYR A 185 2.18 -1.96 -15.45
CA TYR A 185 1.51 -0.71 -15.84
C TYR A 185 2.18 -0.06 -17.06
N VAL A 186 3.51 -0.02 -17.11
CA VAL A 186 4.27 0.52 -18.26
C VAL A 186 3.96 -0.25 -19.54
N ASN A 187 3.96 -1.58 -19.49
CA ASN A 187 3.65 -2.42 -20.65
C ASN A 187 2.18 -2.29 -21.08
N PHE A 188 1.27 -2.12 -20.12
CA PHE A 188 -0.15 -1.86 -20.39
C PHE A 188 -0.33 -0.54 -21.17
N LEU A 189 0.37 0.52 -20.78
CA LEU A 189 0.34 1.79 -21.53
C LEU A 189 0.84 1.62 -22.98
N CYS A 190 1.95 0.92 -23.18
CA CYS A 190 2.46 0.63 -24.51
C CYS A 190 1.46 -0.19 -25.35
N PHE A 191 0.77 -1.15 -24.73
CA PHE A 191 -0.25 -1.96 -25.38
C PHE A 191 -1.46 -1.12 -25.84
N ILE A 192 -2.01 -0.29 -24.95
CA ILE A 192 -3.13 0.61 -25.28
C ILE A 192 -2.73 1.57 -26.40
N HIS A 193 -1.53 2.15 -26.34
CA HIS A 193 -1.01 3.04 -27.38
C HIS A 193 -1.00 2.36 -28.75
N LYS A 194 -0.47 1.13 -28.84
CA LYS A 194 -0.46 0.35 -30.09
C LYS A 194 -1.86 0.02 -30.61
N LEU A 195 -2.79 -0.33 -29.72
CA LEU A 195 -4.18 -0.61 -30.10
C LEU A 195 -4.89 0.61 -30.68
N VAL A 196 -4.70 1.78 -30.08
CA VAL A 196 -5.29 3.04 -30.55
C VAL A 196 -4.76 3.37 -31.95
N HIS A 197 -3.45 3.28 -32.17
CA HIS A 197 -2.86 3.50 -33.50
C HIS A 197 -3.44 2.57 -34.56
N LYS A 198 -3.51 1.27 -34.27
CA LYS A 198 -4.09 0.29 -35.21
C LYS A 198 -5.56 0.62 -35.54
N LYS A 199 -6.34 1.05 -34.56
CA LYS A 199 -7.75 1.43 -34.77
C LYS A 199 -7.91 2.68 -35.63
N ILE A 200 -7.00 3.64 -35.48
CA ILE A 200 -6.97 4.86 -36.30
C ILE A 200 -6.58 4.51 -37.75
N GLU A 201 -5.64 3.58 -37.95
CA GLU A 201 -5.26 3.11 -39.30
C GLU A 201 -6.36 2.31 -40.01
N GLU A 202 -7.23 1.62 -39.25
CA GLU A 202 -8.37 0.86 -39.75
C GLU A 202 -9.63 1.70 -40.04
N SER A 203 -9.67 2.97 -39.61
CA SER A 203 -10.83 3.87 -39.73
C SER A 203 -10.67 4.86 -40.89
#